data_AF-A0A957NGL4-F1
#
_entry.id   AF-A0A957NGL4-F1
#
_cell.length_a   1.000
_cell.length_b   1.000
_cell.length_c   1.000
_cell.angle_alpha   90.00
_cell.angle_beta   90.00
_cell.angle_gamma   90.00
#
_symmetry.space_group_name_H-M   'P 1'
#
loop_
_entity.id
_entity.type
_entity.pdbx_description
1 polymer ?
#
loop_
_entity_poly.entity_id
_entity_poly.type
_entity_poly.pdbx_seq_one_letter_code
_entity_poly.pdbx_strand_id
1 'polypeptide(L)'
;MTTGSIDYLVIGHVALDVGAGPPRLGGTAYYAALTAQRLGQRAGMVTRCPRHVAALLHDALPSVALHVLPSAEATAFENSYAGDRRQQRLLARADDLDLSSIPREWGDVPLVHLGPVAQEVEPALLGAFPRSFVGVTPQGWLRRWGDDQIVGCAAPDFDLARLGSASAVVFSDEDLCGNEGLARRLAAAAPVSVQTRAGQAATLHSPRGQQRIAAHPTVVVDPTGAGDVFATAFFVRFAEGAAPDDAVRFAHVAAALSIAAPGSAAIPDRETIARILQHEERIANGA
;
A
#
# COMPACT_ATOMS: atom_id res chain seq x y z
N MET A 1 -29.04 -7.75 -0.30
CA MET A 1 -27.80 -8.20 0.35
C MET A 1 -27.31 -7.01 1.16
N THR A 2 -27.35 -7.09 2.49
CA THR A 2 -26.90 -6.01 3.38
C THR A 2 -25.40 -5.80 3.18
N THR A 3 -25.03 -4.80 2.39
CA THR A 3 -23.68 -4.25 2.36
C THR A 3 -23.37 -3.73 3.76
N GLY A 4 -22.74 -4.56 4.59
CA GLY A 4 -22.23 -4.10 5.87
C GLY A 4 -21.33 -2.90 5.64
N SER A 5 -21.43 -1.87 6.49
CA SER A 5 -20.56 -0.69 6.42
C SER A 5 -19.10 -1.14 6.33
N ILE A 6 -18.34 -0.70 5.35
CA ILE A 6 -16.89 -0.98 5.32
C ILE A 6 -16.20 -0.26 6.49
N ASP A 7 -15.10 -0.81 6.99
CA ASP A 7 -14.25 -0.16 8.02
C ASP A 7 -12.84 0.20 7.52
N TYR A 8 -12.48 -0.31 6.34
CA TYR A 8 -11.26 0.00 5.62
C TYR A 8 -11.58 0.35 4.17
N LEU A 9 -11.13 1.51 3.69
CA LEU A 9 -11.30 1.96 2.31
C LEU A 9 -9.93 2.16 1.68
N VAL A 10 -9.64 1.50 0.56
CA VAL A 10 -8.48 1.84 -0.29
C VAL A 10 -8.91 2.57 -1.55
N ILE A 11 -8.19 3.63 -1.90
CA ILE A 11 -8.42 4.47 -3.08
C ILE A 11 -7.13 4.47 -3.90
N GLY A 12 -7.20 3.95 -5.12
CA GLY A 12 -6.07 3.84 -6.05
C GLY A 12 -6.37 2.88 -7.19
N HIS A 13 -5.45 2.77 -8.14
CA HIS A 13 -5.62 1.81 -9.23
C HIS A 13 -5.28 0.39 -8.81
N VAL A 14 -6.16 -0.53 -9.21
CA VAL A 14 -5.76 -1.89 -9.52
C VAL A 14 -4.97 -1.81 -10.83
N ALA A 15 -3.76 -2.35 -10.81
CA ALA A 15 -2.89 -2.38 -11.97
C ALA A 15 -2.79 -3.79 -12.57
N LEU A 16 -2.43 -3.87 -13.84
CA LEU A 16 -2.05 -5.12 -14.50
C LEU A 16 -0.53 -5.20 -14.63
N ASP A 17 0.07 -6.22 -14.05
CA ASP A 17 1.47 -6.57 -14.31
C ASP A 17 1.53 -7.45 -15.57
N VAL A 18 2.10 -6.90 -16.63
CA VAL A 18 2.27 -7.52 -17.94
C VAL A 18 3.69 -8.06 -18.06
N GLY A 19 3.80 -9.29 -18.57
CA GLY A 19 5.07 -9.97 -18.82
C GLY A 19 4.92 -11.05 -19.87
N ALA A 20 5.76 -12.08 -19.84
CA ALA A 20 5.71 -13.18 -20.83
C ALA A 20 4.47 -14.09 -20.71
N GLY A 21 3.73 -14.00 -19.60
CA GLY A 21 2.52 -14.79 -19.34
C GLY A 21 1.24 -13.94 -19.28
N PRO A 22 0.12 -14.52 -18.84
CA PRO A 22 -1.13 -13.80 -18.63
C PRO A 22 -0.94 -12.59 -17.69
N PRO A 23 -1.60 -11.45 -17.94
CA PRO A 23 -1.57 -10.31 -17.04
C PRO A 23 -2.03 -10.69 -15.63
N ARG A 24 -1.32 -10.19 -14.62
CA ARG A 24 -1.64 -10.43 -13.21
C ARG A 24 -2.21 -9.16 -12.57
N LEU A 25 -3.23 -9.31 -11.72
CA LEU A 25 -3.73 -8.20 -10.92
C LEU A 25 -2.67 -7.80 -9.89
N GLY A 26 -2.47 -6.49 -9.75
CA GLY A 26 -1.55 -5.89 -8.81
C GLY A 26 -1.95 -4.46 -8.50
N GLY A 27 -0.95 -3.65 -8.13
CA GLY A 27 -1.15 -2.30 -7.63
C GLY A 27 -1.59 -2.25 -6.17
N THR A 28 -1.35 -1.10 -5.55
CA THR A 28 -1.58 -0.93 -4.11
C THR A 28 -3.01 -1.24 -3.71
N ALA A 29 -4.00 -0.81 -4.50
CA ALA A 29 -5.40 -1.08 -4.19
C ALA A 29 -5.70 -2.58 -4.03
N TYR A 30 -5.19 -3.41 -4.94
CA TYR A 30 -5.40 -4.86 -4.91
C TYR A 30 -4.80 -5.51 -3.66
N TYR A 31 -3.50 -5.30 -3.43
CA TYR A 31 -2.80 -5.90 -2.30
C TYR A 31 -3.33 -5.38 -0.96
N ALA A 32 -3.61 -4.08 -0.87
CA ALA A 32 -4.11 -3.47 0.35
C ALA A 32 -5.52 -3.96 0.71
N ALA A 33 -6.44 -4.08 -0.25
CA ALA A 33 -7.77 -4.61 0.03
C ALA A 33 -7.72 -6.07 0.50
N LEU A 34 -6.90 -6.89 -0.15
CA LEU A 34 -6.72 -8.29 0.22
C LEU A 34 -6.07 -8.45 1.61
N THR A 35 -5.02 -7.67 1.91
CA THR A 35 -4.39 -7.66 3.23
C THR A 35 -5.37 -7.20 4.29
N ALA A 36 -6.11 -6.11 4.09
CA ALA A 36 -7.10 -5.63 5.04
C ALA A 36 -8.15 -6.70 5.34
N GLN A 37 -8.64 -7.40 4.31
CA GLN A 37 -9.55 -8.54 4.48
C GLN A 37 -8.92 -9.66 5.33
N ARG A 38 -7.68 -10.08 5.04
CA ARG A 38 -6.96 -11.11 5.81
C ARG A 38 -6.72 -10.70 7.26
N LEU A 39 -6.66 -9.40 7.53
CA LEU A 39 -6.55 -8.84 8.87
C LEU A 39 -7.90 -8.67 9.58
N GLY A 40 -9.01 -9.09 8.96
CA GLY A 40 -10.35 -9.08 9.54
C GLY A 40 -11.13 -7.78 9.32
N GLN A 41 -10.65 -6.87 8.47
CA GLN A 41 -11.38 -5.67 8.08
C GLN A 41 -12.45 -5.98 7.02
N ARG A 42 -13.56 -5.25 7.05
CA ARG A 42 -14.53 -5.15 5.96
C ARG A 42 -14.00 -4.13 4.95
N ALA A 43 -13.21 -4.61 4.00
CA ALA A 43 -12.55 -3.78 3.02
C ALA A 43 -13.52 -3.29 1.91
N GLY A 44 -13.41 -2.01 1.57
CA GLY A 44 -13.92 -1.41 0.34
C GLY A 44 -12.79 -0.87 -0.53
N MET A 45 -13.05 -0.79 -1.83
CA MET A 45 -12.09 -0.31 -2.82
C MET A 45 -12.77 0.64 -3.79
N VAL A 46 -12.16 1.80 -4.03
CA VAL A 46 -12.46 2.65 -5.18
C VAL A 46 -11.34 2.54 -6.19
N THR A 47 -11.68 2.19 -7.43
CA THR A 47 -10.71 2.07 -8.52
C THR A 47 -11.34 2.38 -9.88
N ARG A 48 -10.52 2.58 -10.91
CA ARG A 48 -10.95 2.71 -12.30
C ARG A 48 -10.33 1.63 -13.17
N CYS A 49 -11.15 0.90 -13.92
CA CYS A 49 -10.64 -0.05 -14.91
C CYS A 49 -11.69 -0.43 -15.97
N PRO A 50 -11.29 -1.07 -17.07
CA PRO A 50 -12.21 -1.61 -18.06
C PRO A 50 -13.02 -2.78 -17.50
N ARG A 51 -14.19 -3.06 -18.10
CA ARG A 51 -15.12 -4.10 -17.64
C ARG A 51 -14.48 -5.50 -17.50
N HIS A 52 -13.55 -5.85 -18.37
CA HIS A 52 -12.90 -7.16 -18.31
C HIS A 52 -11.98 -7.29 -17.08
N VAL A 53 -11.29 -6.21 -16.69
CA VAL A 53 -10.47 -6.18 -15.47
C VAL A 53 -11.38 -6.15 -14.23
N ALA A 54 -12.49 -5.42 -14.29
CA ALA A 54 -13.48 -5.41 -13.23
C ALA A 54 -14.01 -6.83 -12.93
N ALA A 55 -14.25 -7.64 -13.96
CA ALA A 55 -14.67 -9.04 -13.79
C ALA A 55 -13.60 -9.88 -13.07
N LEU A 56 -12.34 -9.79 -13.49
CA LEU A 56 -11.21 -10.46 -12.83
C LEU A 56 -11.09 -10.04 -11.35
N LEU A 57 -11.33 -8.76 -11.07
CA LEU A 57 -11.27 -8.22 -9.71
C LEU A 57 -12.37 -8.78 -8.81
N HIS A 58 -13.60 -8.93 -9.33
CA HIS A 58 -14.71 -9.54 -8.58
C HIS A 58 -14.41 -11.01 -8.23
N ASP A 59 -13.79 -11.75 -9.16
CA ASP A 59 -13.40 -13.14 -8.92
C ASP A 59 -12.25 -13.24 -7.90
N ALA A 60 -11.28 -12.33 -7.97
CA ALA A 60 -10.12 -12.33 -7.09
C ALA A 60 -10.42 -11.84 -5.66
N LEU A 61 -11.38 -10.92 -5.51
CA LEU A 61 -11.73 -10.27 -4.24
C LEU A 61 -13.23 -10.38 -3.92
N PRO A 62 -13.80 -11.60 -3.79
CA PRO A 62 -15.24 -11.81 -3.70
C PRO A 62 -15.89 -11.23 -2.42
N SER A 63 -15.09 -10.87 -1.41
CA SER A 63 -15.57 -10.32 -0.13
C SER A 63 -15.28 -8.83 0.04
N VAL A 64 -14.61 -8.19 -0.92
CA VAL A 64 -14.33 -6.75 -0.87
C VAL A 64 -15.50 -6.01 -1.51
N ALA A 65 -15.94 -4.90 -0.89
CA ALA A 65 -16.92 -4.03 -1.50
C ALA A 65 -16.25 -3.21 -2.61
N LEU A 66 -16.49 -3.57 -3.87
CA LEU A 66 -15.85 -2.93 -5.02
C LEU A 66 -16.71 -1.78 -5.57
N HIS A 67 -16.16 -0.57 -5.62
CA HIS A 67 -16.68 0.55 -6.40
C HIS A 67 -15.76 0.80 -7.59
N VAL A 68 -16.09 0.18 -8.71
CA VAL A 68 -15.29 0.23 -9.94
C VAL A 68 -15.92 1.22 -10.93
N LEU A 69 -15.21 2.29 -11.21
CA LEU A 69 -15.58 3.26 -12.23
C LEU A 69 -15.01 2.85 -13.60
N PRO A 70 -15.71 3.17 -14.70
CA PRO A 70 -15.22 2.84 -16.03
C PRO A 70 -13.97 3.65 -16.38
N SER A 71 -13.07 3.02 -17.11
CA SER A 71 -11.93 3.63 -17.81
C SER A 71 -11.72 2.87 -19.13
N ALA A 72 -11.21 3.55 -20.16
CA ALA A 72 -10.93 2.93 -21.46
C ALA A 72 -9.81 1.88 -21.34
N GLU A 73 -8.80 2.18 -20.53
CA GLU A 73 -7.66 1.32 -20.26
C GLU A 73 -7.53 1.04 -18.76
N ALA A 74 -6.84 -0.04 -18.41
CA ALA A 74 -6.37 -0.28 -17.05
C ALA A 74 -4.96 0.30 -16.91
N THR A 75 -4.60 0.79 -15.73
CA THR A 75 -3.19 1.03 -15.44
C THR A 75 -2.42 -0.28 -15.57
N ALA A 76 -1.41 -0.30 -16.43
CA ALA A 76 -0.67 -1.51 -16.75
C ALA A 76 0.83 -1.24 -16.73
N PHE A 77 1.58 -2.13 -16.09
CA PHE A 77 3.02 -2.06 -15.96
C PHE A 77 3.67 -3.26 -16.60
N GLU A 78 4.75 -3.02 -17.33
CA GLU A 78 5.70 -4.06 -17.71
C GLU A 78 6.93 -3.97 -16.83
N ASN A 79 7.28 -5.08 -16.17
CA ASN A 79 8.45 -5.16 -15.31
C ASN A 79 9.56 -5.94 -16.02
N SER A 80 10.73 -5.34 -16.15
CA SER A 80 11.96 -6.01 -16.55
C SER A 80 12.98 -5.93 -15.43
N TYR A 81 13.87 -6.92 -15.35
CA TYR A 81 14.87 -7.02 -14.29
C TYR A 81 16.26 -6.99 -14.90
N ALA A 82 17.08 -6.03 -14.47
CA ALA A 82 18.49 -5.92 -14.81
C ALA A 82 19.32 -6.15 -13.54
N GLY A 83 19.64 -7.42 -13.25
CA GLY A 83 20.16 -7.84 -11.94
C GLY A 83 19.10 -7.60 -10.85
N ASP A 84 19.50 -6.97 -9.74
CA ASP A 84 18.61 -6.67 -8.62
C ASP A 84 17.74 -5.42 -8.85
N ARG A 85 17.94 -4.71 -9.96
CA ARG A 85 17.17 -3.50 -10.28
C ARG A 85 15.99 -3.83 -11.17
N ARG A 86 14.79 -3.53 -10.66
CA ARG A 86 13.56 -3.49 -11.44
C ARG A 86 13.55 -2.23 -12.32
N GLN A 87 13.33 -2.39 -13.61
CA GLN A 87 12.89 -1.34 -14.52
C GLN A 87 11.43 -1.57 -14.84
N GLN A 88 10.63 -0.51 -14.77
CA GLN A 88 9.19 -0.60 -14.97
C GLN A 88 8.74 0.40 -16.03
N ARG A 89 7.93 -0.07 -16.97
CA ARG A 89 7.34 0.71 -18.06
C ARG A 89 5.83 0.80 -17.87
N LEU A 90 5.25 1.99 -17.97
CA LEU A 90 3.81 2.21 -17.96
C LEU A 90 3.28 1.97 -19.37
N LEU A 91 2.52 0.92 -19.56
CA LEU A 91 1.97 0.59 -20.87
C LEU A 91 0.68 1.35 -21.16
N ALA A 92 -0.11 1.58 -20.11
CA ALA A 92 -1.38 2.28 -20.17
C ALA A 92 -1.72 2.80 -18.77
N ARG A 93 -2.58 3.81 -18.68
CA ARG A 93 -3.01 4.43 -17.42
C ARG A 93 -4.51 4.62 -17.44
N ALA A 94 -5.20 4.17 -16.39
CA ALA A 94 -6.61 4.48 -16.23
C ALA A 94 -6.83 5.95 -15.85
N ASP A 95 -8.07 6.43 -15.98
CA ASP A 95 -8.44 7.82 -15.63
C ASP A 95 -8.23 8.12 -14.13
N ASP A 96 -8.13 9.40 -13.76
CA ASP A 96 -7.88 9.83 -12.39
C ASP A 96 -9.04 9.53 -11.41
N LEU A 97 -8.69 9.50 -10.13
CA LEU A 97 -9.59 9.35 -8.98
C LEU A 97 -9.61 10.64 -8.16
N ASP A 98 -10.78 11.26 -8.13
CA ASP A 98 -11.08 12.49 -7.40
C ASP A 98 -12.10 12.25 -6.28
N LEU A 99 -12.55 13.32 -5.61
CA LEU A 99 -13.59 13.22 -4.59
C LEU A 99 -14.94 12.74 -5.15
N SER A 100 -15.27 13.06 -6.40
CA SER A 100 -16.52 12.62 -7.04
C SER A 100 -16.55 11.11 -7.29
N SER A 101 -15.36 10.48 -7.31
CA SER A 101 -15.18 9.04 -7.49
C SER A 101 -15.54 8.22 -6.24
N ILE A 102 -15.75 8.87 -5.08
CA ILE A 102 -16.00 8.18 -3.80
C ILE A 102 -17.50 8.13 -3.52
N PRO A 103 -18.10 6.94 -3.26
CA PRO A 103 -19.48 6.84 -2.81
C PRO A 103 -19.71 7.63 -1.52
N ARG A 104 -20.84 8.36 -1.44
CA ARG A 104 -21.13 9.24 -0.29
C ARG A 104 -21.21 8.46 1.02
N GLU A 105 -21.73 7.23 0.97
CA GLU A 105 -21.81 6.31 2.10
C GLU A 105 -20.44 5.87 2.66
N TRP A 106 -19.35 6.09 1.92
CA TRP A 106 -17.98 5.76 2.33
C TRP A 106 -17.19 6.98 2.83
N GLY A 107 -17.82 8.15 2.97
CA GLY A 107 -17.17 9.39 3.41
C GLY A 107 -16.66 9.37 4.86
N ASP A 108 -17.16 8.45 5.69
CA ASP A 108 -16.87 8.37 7.13
C ASP A 108 -16.25 7.04 7.56
N VAL A 109 -15.59 6.35 6.64
CA VAL A 109 -14.94 5.07 6.92
C VAL A 109 -13.81 5.27 7.94
N PRO A 110 -13.71 4.44 9.00
CA PRO A 110 -12.68 4.57 10.03
C PRO A 110 -11.23 4.65 9.52
N LEU A 111 -10.88 3.87 8.50
CA LEU A 111 -9.53 3.86 7.92
C LEU A 111 -9.60 4.04 6.40
N VAL A 112 -8.94 5.09 5.90
CA VAL A 112 -8.76 5.36 4.47
C VAL A 112 -7.28 5.20 4.10
N HIS A 113 -7.00 4.42 3.06
CA HIS A 113 -5.68 4.22 2.48
C HIS A 113 -5.64 4.83 1.08
N LEU A 114 -4.86 5.91 0.91
CA LEU A 114 -4.56 6.48 -0.40
C LEU A 114 -3.32 5.81 -0.98
N GLY A 115 -3.51 5.05 -2.05
CA GLY A 115 -2.47 4.21 -2.64
C GLY A 115 -2.30 4.43 -4.14
N PRO A 116 -1.84 5.63 -4.57
CA PRO A 116 -1.53 5.87 -5.97
C PRO A 116 -0.39 4.97 -6.45
N VAL A 117 -0.48 4.45 -7.68
CA VAL A 117 0.60 3.72 -8.36
C VAL A 117 1.11 4.42 -9.62
N ALA A 118 0.33 5.37 -10.16
CA ALA A 118 0.60 6.12 -11.37
C ALA A 118 0.05 7.56 -11.32
N GLN A 119 0.21 8.25 -10.20
CA GLN A 119 -0.26 9.64 -9.98
C GLN A 119 -1.79 9.85 -10.10
N GLU A 120 -2.57 8.78 -10.13
CA GLU A 120 -4.02 8.80 -10.41
C GLU A 120 -4.87 9.35 -9.27
N VAL A 121 -4.38 9.31 -8.04
CA VAL A 121 -5.14 9.76 -6.88
C VAL A 121 -4.93 11.26 -6.72
N GLU A 122 -5.99 12.05 -6.82
CA GLU A 122 -5.87 13.49 -6.66
C GLU A 122 -5.42 13.86 -5.23
N PRO A 123 -4.40 14.72 -5.06
CA PRO A 123 -3.92 15.13 -3.74
C PRO A 123 -4.97 15.83 -2.86
N ALA A 124 -6.07 16.31 -3.45
CA ALA A 124 -7.20 16.88 -2.72
C ALA A 124 -7.86 15.86 -1.77
N LEU A 125 -7.75 14.56 -2.06
CA LEU A 125 -8.31 13.49 -1.22
C LEU A 125 -7.64 13.38 0.16
N LEU A 126 -6.42 13.92 0.35
CA LEU A 126 -5.73 13.94 1.65
C LEU A 126 -6.54 14.66 2.75
N GLY A 127 -7.36 15.65 2.37
CA GLY A 127 -8.21 16.41 3.29
C GLY A 127 -9.68 16.01 3.27
N ALA A 128 -10.06 14.98 2.51
CA ALA A 128 -11.46 14.61 2.29
C ALA A 128 -12.07 13.78 3.43
N PHE A 129 -11.23 13.23 4.32
CA PHE A 129 -11.64 12.27 5.35
C PHE A 129 -11.22 12.73 6.77
N PRO A 130 -11.74 13.87 7.27
CA PRO A 130 -11.25 14.49 8.50
C PRO A 130 -11.54 13.67 9.79
N ARG A 131 -12.40 12.64 9.71
CA ARG A 131 -12.77 11.76 10.83
C ARG A 131 -12.09 10.39 10.78
N SER A 132 -11.33 10.13 9.72
CA SER A 132 -10.73 8.84 9.45
C SER A 132 -9.25 8.84 9.83
N PHE A 133 -8.73 7.67 10.15
CA PHE A 133 -7.30 7.43 10.00
C PHE A 133 -6.96 7.44 8.51
N VAL A 134 -6.06 8.33 8.08
CA VAL A 134 -5.63 8.41 6.68
C VAL A 134 -4.19 7.88 6.56
N GLY A 135 -4.06 6.68 6.00
CA GLY A 135 -2.78 6.09 5.61
C GLY A 135 -2.44 6.40 4.15
N VAL A 136 -1.18 6.68 3.86
CA VAL A 136 -0.73 7.02 2.50
C VAL A 136 0.49 6.19 2.11
N THR A 137 0.43 5.55 0.94
CA THR A 137 1.60 5.03 0.23
C THR A 137 1.85 5.88 -1.02
N PRO A 138 2.76 6.85 -0.98
CA PRO A 138 2.85 7.89 -2.00
C PRO A 138 3.56 7.42 -3.28
N GLN A 139 3.84 6.12 -3.43
CA GLN A 139 4.66 5.56 -4.51
C GLN A 139 4.31 6.13 -5.88
N GLY A 140 3.03 6.12 -6.26
CA GLY A 140 2.57 6.62 -7.55
C GLY A 140 2.83 8.11 -7.75
N TRP A 141 2.74 8.92 -6.68
CA TRP A 141 3.04 10.35 -6.72
C TRP A 141 4.53 10.64 -6.85
N LEU A 142 5.40 9.72 -6.42
CA LEU A 142 6.85 9.87 -6.50
C LEU A 142 7.43 9.44 -7.85
N ARG A 143 6.67 8.72 -8.67
CA ARG A 143 7.12 8.23 -9.98
C ARG A 143 7.08 9.35 -11.02
N ARG A 144 8.09 9.38 -11.90
CA ARG A 144 8.11 10.23 -13.09
C ARG A 144 8.25 9.36 -14.33
N TRP A 145 7.49 9.70 -15.37
CA TRP A 145 7.52 9.03 -16.66
C TRP A 145 8.24 9.89 -17.71
N GLY A 146 8.87 9.24 -18.67
CA GLY A 146 9.29 9.84 -19.94
C GLY A 146 9.03 8.83 -21.04
N ASP A 147 8.41 9.25 -22.16
CA ASP A 147 7.98 8.41 -23.30
C ASP A 147 7.57 6.97 -22.88
N ASP A 148 6.74 6.86 -21.83
CA ASP A 148 6.17 5.63 -21.24
C ASP A 148 7.04 4.81 -20.26
N GLN A 149 8.30 5.16 -20.04
CA GLN A 149 9.15 4.53 -19.02
C GLN A 149 9.11 5.27 -17.69
N ILE A 150 9.15 4.56 -16.55
CA ILE A 150 9.54 5.22 -15.28
C ILE A 150 10.99 5.65 -15.42
N VAL A 151 11.20 6.94 -15.70
CA VAL A 151 12.53 7.53 -15.90
C VAL A 151 13.18 7.96 -14.59
N GLY A 152 12.44 7.94 -13.48
CA GLY A 152 13.00 8.16 -12.16
C GLY A 152 11.97 8.48 -11.09
N CYS A 153 12.50 8.87 -9.92
CA CYS A 153 11.73 9.32 -8.78
C CYS A 153 11.87 10.85 -8.66
N ALA A 154 10.76 11.55 -8.49
CA ALA A 154 10.72 13.00 -8.30
C ALA A 154 9.89 13.36 -7.08
N ALA A 155 10.10 14.57 -6.55
CA ALA A 155 9.10 15.15 -5.68
C ALA A 155 7.78 15.27 -6.47
N PRO A 156 6.64 15.02 -5.81
CA PRO A 156 5.36 15.06 -6.52
C PRO A 156 5.02 16.48 -6.97
N ASP A 157 4.13 16.58 -7.95
CA ASP A 157 3.63 17.85 -8.49
C ASP A 157 2.56 18.49 -7.57
N PHE A 158 2.82 18.44 -6.26
CA PHE A 158 2.05 19.15 -5.24
C PHE A 158 2.94 19.41 -4.03
N ASP A 159 2.51 20.35 -3.19
CA ASP A 159 3.21 20.63 -1.94
C ASP A 159 3.15 19.44 -0.98
N LEU A 160 4.29 18.78 -0.76
CA LEU A 160 4.42 17.66 0.19
C LEU A 160 3.91 17.98 1.60
N ALA A 161 3.85 19.26 2.01
CA ALA A 161 3.25 19.64 3.28
C ALA A 161 1.77 19.21 3.41
N ARG A 162 1.07 18.96 2.30
CA ARG A 162 -0.30 18.41 2.30
C ARG A 162 -0.39 17.03 2.94
N LEU A 163 0.70 16.24 2.91
CA LEU A 163 0.77 14.95 3.61
C LEU A 163 0.65 15.10 5.13
N GLY A 164 0.80 16.32 5.68
CA GLY A 164 0.59 16.60 7.10
C GLY A 164 -0.87 16.38 7.55
N SER A 165 -1.81 16.26 6.61
CA SER A 165 -3.20 15.86 6.89
C SER A 165 -3.37 14.35 7.07
N ALA A 166 -2.40 13.55 6.61
CA ALA A 166 -2.42 12.10 6.80
C ALA A 166 -2.08 11.73 8.24
N SER A 167 -2.65 10.63 8.74
CA SER A 167 -2.30 10.05 10.02
C SER A 167 -0.94 9.34 9.96
N ALA A 168 -0.65 8.66 8.85
CA ALA A 168 0.67 8.10 8.61
C ALA A 168 1.02 7.94 7.13
N VAL A 169 2.33 7.98 6.83
CA VAL A 169 2.88 7.77 5.49
C VAL A 169 3.85 6.59 5.50
N VAL A 170 3.74 5.67 4.55
CA VAL A 170 4.68 4.56 4.36
C VAL A 170 5.31 4.68 2.97
N PHE A 171 6.63 4.69 2.90
CA PHE A 171 7.38 4.79 1.64
C PHE A 171 8.63 3.92 1.70
N SER A 172 9.19 3.53 0.55
CA SER A 172 10.37 2.68 0.48
C SER A 172 11.61 3.41 -0.05
N ASP A 173 12.79 2.86 0.21
CA ASP A 173 14.04 3.32 -0.43
C ASP A 173 13.98 3.22 -1.96
N GLU A 174 13.23 2.24 -2.49
CA GLU A 174 13.03 2.08 -3.93
C GLU A 174 12.28 3.28 -4.53
N ASP A 175 11.28 3.81 -3.81
CA ASP A 175 10.48 4.97 -4.26
C ASP A 175 11.26 6.29 -4.29
N LEU A 176 12.49 6.30 -3.74
CA LEU A 176 13.31 7.50 -3.63
C LEU A 176 14.36 7.60 -4.73
N CYS A 177 14.70 6.51 -5.42
CA CYS A 177 15.80 6.46 -6.40
C CYS A 177 17.11 7.10 -5.88
N GLY A 178 17.41 6.95 -4.58
CA GLY A 178 18.59 7.56 -3.94
C GLY A 178 18.46 9.04 -3.57
N ASN A 179 17.27 9.65 -3.67
CA ASN A 179 17.04 11.05 -3.33
C ASN A 179 16.91 11.25 -1.80
N GLU A 180 18.04 11.49 -1.14
CA GLU A 180 18.09 11.73 0.32
C GLU A 180 17.32 12.99 0.77
N GLY A 181 17.24 14.01 -0.10
CA GLY A 181 16.47 15.22 0.17
C GLY A 181 14.97 14.95 0.27
N LEU A 182 14.45 14.17 -0.69
CA LEU A 182 13.08 13.70 -0.69
C LEU A 182 12.82 12.75 0.49
N ALA A 183 13.75 11.84 0.80
CA ALA A 183 13.66 10.94 1.94
C ALA A 183 13.42 11.70 3.25
N ARG A 184 14.23 12.74 3.51
CA ARG A 184 14.08 13.59 4.71
C ARG A 184 12.75 14.33 4.74
N ARG A 185 12.28 14.81 3.59
CA ARG A 185 10.99 15.51 3.49
C ARG A 185 9.83 14.56 3.79
N LEU A 186 9.83 13.35 3.22
CA LEU A 186 8.81 12.33 3.46
C LEU A 186 8.83 11.82 4.90
N ALA A 187 10.01 11.63 5.49
CA ALA A 187 10.17 11.25 6.89
C ALA A 187 9.54 12.26 7.87
N ALA A 188 9.42 13.53 7.46
CA ALA A 188 8.80 14.61 8.24
C ALA A 188 7.42 15.03 7.71
N ALA A 189 6.88 14.32 6.71
CA ALA A 189 5.70 14.77 5.97
C ALA A 189 4.38 14.56 6.71
N ALA A 190 4.33 13.60 7.64
CA ALA A 190 3.16 13.28 8.45
C ALA A 190 3.56 13.06 9.92
N PRO A 191 2.60 13.07 10.87
CA PRO A 191 2.87 12.83 12.28
C PRO A 191 3.65 11.53 12.54
N VAL A 192 3.35 10.49 11.75
CA VAL A 192 4.11 9.24 11.73
C VAL A 192 4.47 8.89 10.31
N SER A 193 5.74 8.61 10.06
CA SER A 193 6.21 8.14 8.75
C SER A 193 7.08 6.90 8.90
N VAL A 194 6.96 5.94 7.98
CA VAL A 194 7.76 4.71 8.00
C VAL A 194 8.47 4.54 6.66
N GLN A 195 9.80 4.53 6.71
CA GLN A 195 10.66 4.27 5.56
C GLN A 195 11.09 2.79 5.56
N THR A 196 10.67 2.02 4.56
CA THR A 196 11.04 0.60 4.43
C THR A 196 12.31 0.43 3.59
N ARG A 197 13.18 -0.50 4.01
CA ARG A 197 14.44 -0.83 3.34
C ARG A 197 14.50 -2.31 2.98
N ALA A 198 13.51 -2.77 2.22
CA ALA A 198 13.34 -4.16 1.82
C ALA A 198 13.58 -5.15 2.99
N GLY A 199 14.38 -6.19 2.77
CA GLY A 199 14.69 -7.22 3.78
C GLY A 199 15.63 -6.79 4.93
N GLN A 200 15.94 -5.49 5.08
CA GLN A 200 16.85 -5.03 6.14
C GLN A 200 16.10 -4.55 7.38
N ALA A 201 15.31 -3.48 7.24
CA ALA A 201 14.67 -2.79 8.35
C ALA A 201 13.58 -1.84 7.84
N ALA A 202 12.77 -1.35 8.78
CA ALA A 202 11.99 -0.14 8.62
C ALA A 202 12.53 0.93 9.58
N THR A 203 12.49 2.18 9.15
CA THR A 203 12.80 3.33 9.98
C THR A 203 11.50 4.06 10.29
N LEU A 204 11.10 4.04 11.55
CA LEU A 204 9.96 4.77 12.08
C LEU A 204 10.39 6.19 12.45
N HIS A 205 9.66 7.18 11.94
CA HIS A 205 9.79 8.58 12.28
C HIS A 205 8.51 9.03 12.99
N SER A 206 8.65 9.56 14.20
CA SER A 206 7.53 10.02 15.03
C SER A 206 7.96 11.22 15.89
N PRO A 207 7.05 11.87 16.63
CA PRO A 207 7.41 12.93 17.57
C PRO A 207 8.34 12.45 18.70
N ARG A 208 8.42 11.14 18.94
CA ARG A 208 9.34 10.52 19.91
C ARG A 208 10.76 10.34 19.35
N GLY A 209 10.99 10.69 18.09
CA GLY A 209 12.25 10.54 17.38
C GLY A 209 12.22 9.41 16.34
N GLN A 210 13.42 9.02 15.91
CA GLN A 210 13.64 8.00 14.90
C GLN A 210 14.01 6.66 15.53
N GLN A 211 13.38 5.58 15.07
CA GLN A 211 13.65 4.22 15.54
C GLN A 211 13.86 3.29 14.34
N ARG A 212 14.94 2.51 14.36
CA ARG A 212 15.19 1.46 13.36
C ARG A 212 14.69 0.13 13.90
N ILE A 213 13.80 -0.53 13.16
CA ILE A 213 13.19 -1.81 13.53
C ILE A 213 13.56 -2.83 12.47
N ALA A 214 14.24 -3.90 12.89
CA ALA A 214 14.72 -4.95 11.98
C ALA A 214 13.56 -5.66 11.28
N ALA A 215 13.78 -6.06 10.03
CA ALA A 215 12.82 -6.89 9.31
C ALA A 215 12.72 -8.28 9.92
N HIS A 216 11.53 -8.89 9.82
CA HIS A 216 11.35 -10.28 10.21
C HIS A 216 12.06 -11.20 9.19
N PRO A 217 13.00 -12.07 9.61
CA PRO A 217 13.74 -12.92 8.68
C PRO A 217 12.82 -13.89 7.93
N THR A 218 13.03 -14.04 6.63
CA THR A 218 12.26 -14.96 5.78
C THR A 218 13.04 -15.32 4.52
N VAL A 219 12.57 -16.36 3.81
CA VAL A 219 13.02 -16.67 2.45
C VAL A 219 12.18 -15.87 1.46
N VAL A 220 12.83 -15.19 0.51
CA VAL A 220 12.13 -14.43 -0.52
C VAL A 220 11.84 -15.34 -1.71
N VAL A 221 10.56 -15.65 -1.93
CA VAL A 221 10.05 -16.42 -3.07
C VAL A 221 9.38 -15.51 -4.09
N ASP A 222 8.50 -14.61 -3.64
CA ASP A 222 7.82 -13.63 -4.49
C ASP A 222 7.70 -12.29 -3.74
N PRO A 223 8.52 -11.27 -4.07
CA PRO A 223 8.50 -9.99 -3.35
C PRO A 223 7.32 -9.09 -3.73
N THR A 224 6.44 -9.53 -4.63
CA THR A 224 5.38 -8.67 -5.18
C THR A 224 4.36 -8.28 -4.11
N GLY A 225 4.07 -6.98 -4.01
CA GLY A 225 3.11 -6.43 -3.05
C GLY A 225 3.59 -6.35 -1.60
N ALA A 226 4.83 -6.73 -1.29
CA ALA A 226 5.35 -6.73 0.09
C ALA A 226 5.23 -5.36 0.77
N GLY A 227 5.48 -4.27 0.04
CA GLY A 227 5.34 -2.90 0.53
C GLY A 227 3.89 -2.54 0.84
N ASP A 228 2.95 -2.95 -0.01
CA ASP A 228 1.52 -2.70 0.19
C ASP A 228 0.96 -3.51 1.36
N VAL A 229 1.41 -4.77 1.51
CA VAL A 229 1.09 -5.64 2.65
C VAL A 229 1.62 -5.02 3.94
N PHE A 230 2.89 -4.58 3.94
CA PHE A 230 3.50 -3.90 5.07
C PHE A 230 2.69 -2.65 5.46
N ALA A 231 2.44 -1.76 4.48
CA ALA A 231 1.76 -0.49 4.73
C ALA A 231 0.36 -0.73 5.28
N THR A 232 -0.40 -1.65 4.69
CA THR A 232 -1.75 -1.99 5.12
C THR A 232 -1.76 -2.56 6.53
N ALA A 233 -0.88 -3.52 6.82
CA ALA A 233 -0.77 -4.12 8.14
C ALA A 233 -0.37 -3.10 9.21
N PHE A 234 0.55 -2.20 8.88
CA PHE A 234 0.94 -1.09 9.73
C PHE A 234 -0.23 -0.14 10.00
N PHE A 235 -0.94 0.32 8.96
CA PHE A 235 -2.08 1.23 9.11
C PHE A 235 -3.20 0.61 9.93
N VAL A 236 -3.57 -0.64 9.65
CA VAL A 236 -4.62 -1.35 10.41
C VAL A 236 -4.26 -1.42 11.89
N ARG A 237 -3.04 -1.87 12.24
CA ARG A 237 -2.64 -1.97 13.64
C ARG A 237 -2.51 -0.62 14.32
N PHE A 238 -2.02 0.38 13.61
CA PHE A 238 -1.84 1.70 14.18
C PHE A 238 -3.20 2.41 14.41
N ALA A 239 -4.13 2.28 13.47
CA ALA A 239 -5.50 2.79 13.61
C ALA A 239 -6.27 2.12 14.76
N GLU A 240 -5.95 0.86 15.09
CA GLU A 240 -6.47 0.15 16.26
C GLU A 240 -5.87 0.60 17.60
N GLY A 241 -4.94 1.57 17.57
CA GLY A 241 -4.34 2.16 18.78
C GLY A 241 -3.07 1.46 19.27
N ALA A 242 -2.47 0.56 18.48
CA ALA A 242 -1.17 0.00 18.82
C ALA A 242 -0.08 1.09 18.85
N ALA A 243 0.97 0.88 19.63
CA ALA A 243 2.15 1.74 19.55
C ALA A 243 2.74 1.67 18.13
N PRO A 244 3.27 2.79 17.58
CA PRO A 244 3.78 2.80 16.21
C PRO A 244 4.88 1.75 15.96
N ASP A 245 5.75 1.48 16.93
CA ASP A 245 6.79 0.47 16.81
C ASP A 245 6.24 -0.96 16.82
N ASP A 246 5.19 -1.23 17.60
CA ASP A 246 4.48 -2.52 17.57
C ASP A 246 3.75 -2.73 16.23
N ALA A 247 3.15 -1.67 15.69
CA ALA A 247 2.55 -1.71 14.36
C ALA A 247 3.58 -2.02 13.28
N VAL A 248 4.81 -1.49 13.38
CA VAL A 248 5.92 -1.81 12.46
C VAL A 248 6.36 -3.28 12.61
N ARG A 249 6.48 -3.81 13.83
CA ARG A 249 6.81 -5.24 14.04
C ARG A 249 5.76 -6.16 13.42
N PHE A 250 4.48 -5.85 13.64
CA PHE A 250 3.37 -6.58 13.03
C PHE A 250 3.42 -6.52 11.49
N ALA A 251 3.69 -5.34 10.92
CA ALA A 251 3.80 -5.15 9.49
C ALA A 251 4.98 -5.92 8.88
N HIS A 252 6.12 -6.00 9.59
CA HIS A 252 7.27 -6.80 9.16
C HIS A 252 6.94 -8.28 9.07
N VAL A 253 6.27 -8.85 10.07
CA VAL A 253 5.84 -10.25 10.02
C VAL A 253 4.85 -10.47 8.87
N ALA A 254 3.88 -9.58 8.69
CA ALA A 254 2.91 -9.67 7.60
C ALA A 254 3.59 -9.70 6.22
N ALA A 255 4.51 -8.76 5.99
CA ALA A 255 5.28 -8.67 4.75
C ALA A 255 6.18 -9.89 4.55
N ALA A 256 6.90 -10.32 5.59
CA ALA A 256 7.82 -11.43 5.53
C ALA A 256 7.14 -12.77 5.20
N LEU A 257 5.93 -13.01 5.72
CA LEU A 257 5.14 -14.18 5.35
C LEU A 257 4.57 -14.08 3.94
N SER A 258 4.12 -12.87 3.54
CA SER A 258 3.52 -12.67 2.21
C SER A 258 4.49 -12.96 1.05
N ILE A 259 5.80 -12.80 1.28
CA ILE A 259 6.83 -13.05 0.27
C ILE A 259 7.45 -14.45 0.34
N ALA A 260 7.06 -15.25 1.33
CA ALA A 260 7.60 -16.59 1.57
C ALA A 260 7.00 -17.67 0.66
N ALA A 261 5.98 -17.34 -0.13
CA ALA A 261 5.37 -18.22 -1.12
C ALA A 261 4.85 -17.41 -2.33
N PRO A 262 4.62 -18.06 -3.50
CA PRO A 262 4.21 -17.35 -4.70
C PRO A 262 2.81 -16.73 -4.61
N GLY A 263 2.68 -15.50 -5.11
CA GLY A 263 1.40 -14.83 -5.31
C GLY A 263 0.69 -14.38 -4.03
N SER A 264 -0.41 -13.64 -4.22
CA SER A 264 -1.13 -12.98 -3.12
C SER A 264 -1.86 -13.93 -2.15
N ALA A 265 -1.93 -15.24 -2.47
CA ALA A 265 -2.48 -16.24 -1.57
C ALA A 265 -1.66 -16.39 -0.28
N ALA A 266 -0.36 -16.08 -0.33
CA ALA A 266 0.59 -16.16 0.78
C ALA A 266 0.38 -15.09 1.87
N ILE A 267 -0.43 -14.06 1.61
CA ILE A 267 -0.68 -12.98 2.59
C ILE A 267 -1.30 -13.59 3.86
N PRO A 268 -0.66 -13.47 5.03
CA PRO A 268 -1.12 -14.15 6.24
C PRO A 268 -2.38 -13.51 6.81
N ASP A 269 -3.13 -14.29 7.59
CA ASP A 269 -4.19 -13.76 8.43
C ASP A 269 -3.66 -13.14 9.74
N ARG A 270 -4.52 -12.39 10.42
CA ARG A 270 -4.22 -11.74 11.70
C ARG A 270 -3.73 -12.72 12.77
N GLU A 271 -4.37 -13.88 12.88
CA GLU A 271 -4.07 -14.87 13.93
C GLU A 271 -2.66 -15.46 13.74
N THR A 272 -2.27 -15.72 12.50
CA THR A 272 -0.94 -16.22 12.15
C THR A 272 0.14 -15.22 12.53
N ILE A 273 -0.05 -13.93 12.21
CA ILE A 273 0.89 -12.88 12.60
C ILE A 273 1.00 -12.78 14.13
N ALA A 274 -0.14 -12.78 14.83
CA ALA A 274 -0.17 -12.69 16.30
C ALA A 274 0.53 -13.88 16.98
N ARG A 275 0.35 -15.10 16.47
CA ARG A 275 1.02 -16.31 17.01
C ARG A 275 2.54 -16.21 16.90
N ILE A 276 3.06 -15.69 15.79
CA ILE A 276 4.51 -15.51 15.60
C ILE A 276 5.06 -14.50 16.61
N LEU A 277 4.43 -13.32 16.72
CA LEU A 277 4.87 -12.29 17.66
C LEU A 277 4.85 -12.77 19.12
N GLN A 278 3.78 -13.47 19.52
CA GLN A 278 3.68 -14.06 20.86
C GLN A 278 4.77 -15.11 21.12
N HIS A 279 5.15 -15.88 20.10
CA HIS A 279 6.23 -16.85 20.23
C HIS A 279 7.60 -16.15 20.38
N GLU A 280 7.87 -15.11 19.59
CA GLU A 280 9.09 -14.30 19.69
C GLU A 280 9.22 -13.61 21.06
N GLU A 281 8.13 -13.07 21.60
CA GLU A 281 8.09 -12.47 22.93
C GLU A 281 8.40 -13.48 24.04
N ARG A 282 7.88 -14.72 23.93
CA ARG A 282 8.18 -15.79 24.91
C ARG A 282 9.65 -16.16 24.90
N ILE A 283 10.25 -16.33 23.71
CA ILE A 283 11.68 -16.61 23.56
C ILE A 283 12.52 -15.47 24.16
N ALA A 284 12.18 -14.21 23.85
CA ALA A 284 12.89 -13.05 24.36
C ALA A 284 12.81 -12.93 25.90
N ASN A 285 11.70 -13.38 26.50
CA ASN A 285 11.48 -13.39 27.94
C ASN A 285 11.99 -14.66 28.65
N GLY A 286 12.64 -15.58 27.94
CA GLY A 286 13.27 -16.78 28.52
C GLY A 286 12.30 -17.88 28.97
N ALA A 287 11.13 -17.97 28.33
CA ALA A 287 10.11 -18.99 28.59
C ALA A 287 10.12 -20.13 27.56
#